data_AF-A0A942ICV9-F1
#
_entry.id   AF-A0A942ICV9-F1
#
_cell.length_a   1.000
_cell.length_b   1.000
_cell.length_c   1.000
_cell.angle_alpha   90.00
_cell.angle_beta   90.00
_cell.angle_gamma   90.00
#
_symmetry.space_group_name_H-M   'P 1'
#
loop_
_entity.id
_entity.type
_entity.pdbx_description
1 polymer ?
#
loop_
_entity_poly.entity_id
_entity_poly.type
_entity_poly.pdbx_seq_one_letter_code
_entity_poly.pdbx_strand_id
1 'polypeptide(L)' 'MNGRQIADAARESRPELRVLFVTGYAEKAVLNHGHLETGMQILTKPFQMDQLGRKVRELIEQ' A
#
# COMPACT_ATOMS: atom_id res chain seq x y z
N MET A 1 15.62 -5.90 1.68
CA MET A 1 14.20 -6.19 1.45
C MET A 1 13.40 -4.96 1.84
N ASN A 2 12.71 -4.31 0.91
CA ASN A 2 11.87 -3.13 1.18
C ASN A 2 10.38 -3.53 1.30
N GLY A 3 9.52 -2.58 1.70
CA GLY A 3 8.09 -2.86 1.85
C GLY A 3 7.41 -3.38 0.58
N ARG A 4 7.85 -2.95 -0.61
CA ARG A 4 7.34 -3.43 -1.90
C ARG A 4 7.68 -4.90 -2.12
N GLN A 5 8.93 -5.30 -1.91
CA GLN A 5 9.35 -6.70 -2.04
C GLN A 5 8.59 -7.64 -1.10
N ILE A 6 8.25 -7.17 0.11
CA ILE A 6 7.42 -7.96 1.05
C ILE A 6 5.99 -8.10 0.52
N ALA A 7 5.41 -7.02 0.01
CA ALA A 7 4.05 -7.05 -0.54
C ALA A 7 3.95 -7.96 -1.77
N ASP A 8 4.93 -7.88 -2.67
CA ASP A 8 4.99 -8.71 -3.88
C ASP A 8 5.08 -10.20 -3.49
N ALA A 9 6.02 -10.57 -2.61
CA ALA A 9 6.16 -11.94 -2.11
C ALA A 9 4.91 -12.45 -1.36
N ALA A 10 4.23 -11.58 -0.59
CA ALA A 10 2.99 -11.95 0.07
C ALA A 10 1.86 -12.25 -0.94
N ARG A 11 1.80 -11.48 -2.03
CA ARG A 11 0.79 -11.64 -3.09
C ARG A 11 1.04 -12.83 -4.01
N GLU A 12 2.28 -13.34 -4.11
CA GLU A 12 2.55 -14.62 -4.76
C GLU A 12 1.73 -15.76 -4.11
N SER A 13 1.61 -15.74 -2.78
CA SER A 13 0.82 -16.73 -2.03
C SER A 13 -0.67 -16.36 -1.87
N ARG A 14 -0.99 -15.07 -1.95
CA ARG A 14 -2.35 -14.53 -1.77
C ARG A 14 -2.63 -13.43 -2.80
N PRO A 15 -3.04 -13.80 -4.03
CA PRO A 15 -3.19 -12.85 -5.13
C PRO A 15 -4.16 -11.69 -4.83
N GLU A 16 -5.19 -11.94 -4.01
CA GLU A 16 -6.20 -10.94 -3.63
C GLU A 16 -5.82 -10.12 -2.38
N LEU A 17 -4.61 -10.32 -1.84
CA LEU A 17 -4.17 -9.60 -0.65
C LEU A 17 -4.10 -8.10 -0.93
N ARG A 18 -4.90 -7.35 -0.19
CA ARG A 18 -4.97 -5.90 -0.28
C ARG A 18 -3.82 -5.27 0.52
N VAL A 19 -3.13 -4.30 -0.05
CA VAL A 19 -1.89 -3.75 0.49
C VAL A 19 -1.98 -2.23 0.64
N LEU A 20 -1.72 -1.73 1.85
CA LEU A 20 -1.55 -0.30 2.13
C LEU A 20 -0.09 -0.01 2.45
N PHE A 21 0.60 0.71 1.57
CA PHE A 21 1.96 1.19 1.84
C PHE A 21 1.91 2.47 2.66
N VAL A 22 2.75 2.56 3.69
CA VAL A 22 2.83 3.76 4.54
C VAL A 22 4.23 4.37 4.46
N THR A 23 4.41 5.46 3.72
CA THR A 23 5.73 6.05 3.46
C THR A 23 5.86 7.50 3.94
N GLY A 24 7.00 7.84 4.53
CA GLY A 24 7.38 9.23 4.84
C GLY A 24 8.40 9.82 3.87
N TYR A 25 8.97 9.01 2.98
CA TYR A 25 9.86 9.45 1.92
C TYR A 25 9.15 9.23 0.59
N ALA A 26 8.90 10.35 -0.11
CA ALA A 26 8.30 10.51 -1.44
C ALA A 26 7.57 9.27 -2.02
N GLU A 27 6.27 9.43 -2.30
CA GLU A 27 5.40 8.50 -3.04
C GLU A 27 6.09 7.79 -4.23
N LYS A 28 6.97 8.52 -4.93
CA LYS A 28 7.82 8.02 -6.02
C LYS A 28 8.70 6.82 -5.67
N ALA A 29 9.16 6.69 -4.42
CA ALA A 29 10.01 5.56 -4.01
C ALA A 29 9.26 4.22 -4.02
N VAL A 30 7.94 4.23 -3.77
CA VAL A 30 7.08 3.05 -3.88
C VAL A 30 6.66 2.81 -5.34
N LEU A 31 6.52 3.90 -6.12
CA LEU A 31 6.13 3.87 -7.54
C LEU A 31 7.30 3.63 -8.52
N ASN A 32 8.55 3.60 -8.07
CA ASN A 32 9.74 3.47 -8.92
C ASN A 32 9.79 2.19 -9.77
N HIS A 33 8.89 1.22 -9.55
CA HIS A 33 8.80 -0.03 -10.33
C HIS A 33 7.48 -0.17 -11.13
N GLY A 34 6.64 0.86 -11.18
CA GLY A 34 5.38 0.83 -11.94
C GLY A 34 4.18 1.34 -11.14
N HIS A 35 3.06 1.47 -11.83
CA HIS A 35 1.77 1.80 -11.23
C HIS A 35 1.45 0.85 -10.07
N LEU A 36 0.69 1.35 -9.09
CA LEU A 36 0.07 0.50 -8.08
C LEU A 36 -0.89 -0.47 -8.77
N GLU A 37 -0.76 -1.76 -8.45
CA GLU A 37 -1.71 -2.75 -8.93
C GLU A 37 -3.07 -2.60 -8.24
N THR A 38 -4.11 -3.18 -8.83
CA THR A 38 -5.43 -3.28 -8.20
C THR A 38 -5.31 -3.92 -6.81
N GLY A 39 -5.95 -3.29 -5.83
CA GLY A 39 -5.87 -3.69 -4.42
C GLY A 39 -4.63 -3.16 -3.69
N MET A 40 -3.84 -2.27 -4.29
CA MET A 40 -2.75 -1.56 -3.62
C MET A 40 -3.03 -0.07 -3.49
N GLN A 41 -2.72 0.50 -2.33
CA GLN A 41 -2.81 1.95 -2.07
C GLN A 41 -1.61 2.45 -1.28
N ILE A 42 -1.43 3.77 -1.26
CA ILE A 42 -0.39 4.47 -0.49
C ILE A 42 -1.04 5.43 0.52
N LEU A 43 -0.42 5.53 1.70
CA LEU A 43 -0.68 6.54 2.72
C LEU A 43 0.64 7.25 3.08
N THR A 44 0.68 8.56 2.86
CA THR A 44 1.87 9.37 3.11
C THR A 44 1.89 9.86 4.56
N LYS A 45 3.07 9.80 5.21
CA LYS A 45 3.30 10.38 6.55
C LYS A 45 3.61 11.89 6.44
N PRO A 46 3.24 12.70 7.44
CA PRO A 46 2.39 12.34 8.57
C PRO A 46 0.91 12.24 8.16
N PHE A 47 0.16 11.35 8.82
CA PHE A 47 -1.28 11.18 8.62
C PHE A 47 -2.00 11.13 9.96
N GLN A 48 -3.29 11.45 9.94
CA GLN A 48 -4.18 11.31 11.10
C GLN A 48 -4.74 9.89 11.17
N MET A 49 -5.08 9.40 12.37
CA MET A 49 -5.62 8.04 12.55
C MET A 49 -6.92 7.83 11.75
N ASP A 50 -7.77 8.85 11.64
CA ASP A 50 -9.00 8.78 10.83
C ASP A 50 -8.72 8.62 9.33
N GLN A 51 -7.56 9.10 8.86
CA GLN A 51 -7.14 8.92 7.47
C GLN A 51 -6.70 7.48 7.21
N LEU A 52 -5.98 6.87 8.16
CA LEU A 52 -5.64 5.45 8.10
C LEU A 52 -6.90 4.58 8.12
N GLY A 53 -7.83 4.85 9.04
CA GLY A 53 -9.08 4.10 9.14
C GLY A 53 -9.92 4.15 7.86
N ARG A 54 -10.07 5.34 7.27
CA ARG A 54 -10.74 5.51 5.97
C ARG A 54 -10.05 4.73 4.86
N LYS A 55 -8.72 4.81 4.76
CA LYS A 55 -7.96 4.09 3.72
C LYS A 55 -8.06 2.58 3.84
N VAL A 56 -8.02 2.06 5.06
CA VAL A 56 -8.22 0.62 5.31
C VAL A 56 -9.64 0.20 4.93
N ARG A 57 -10.65 1.01 5.27
CA ARG A 57 -12.04 0.74 4.90
C ARG A 57 -12.25 0.73 3.39
N GLU A 58 -11.80 1.79 2.70
CA GLU A 58 -11.80 1.87 1.23
C GLU A 58 -11.10 0.66 0.63
N LEU A 59 -9.98 0.26 1.21
CA LEU A 59 -9.25 -0.91 0.75
C LEU A 59 -10.03 -2.19 0.93
N ILE A 60 -10.89 -2.40 1.94
CA ILE A 60 -11.55 -3.70 2.22
C ILE A 60 -12.97 -3.76 1.65
N GLU A 61 -13.64 -2.62 1.48
CA GLU A 61 -15.03 -2.53 0.99
C GLU A 61 -15.13 -2.42 -0.54
N GLN A 62 -14.01 -2.18 -1.24
CA GLN A 62 -13.93 -2.21 -2.71
C GLN A 62 -14.05 -3.61 -3.32
#